data_AF-A0A958VZ51-F1
#
_entry.id   AF-A0A958VZ51-F1
#
_cell.length_a   1.000
_cell.length_b   1.000
_cell.length_c   1.000
_cell.angle_alpha   90.00
_cell.angle_beta   90.00
_cell.angle_gamma   90.00
#
_symmetry.space_group_name_H-M   'P 1'
#
loop_
_entity.id
_entity.type
_entity.pdbx_description
1 polymer ?
#
loop_
_entity_poly.entity_id
_entity_poly.type
_entity_poly.pdbx_seq_one_letter_code
_entity_poly.pdbx_strand_id
1 'polypeptide(L)'
;YYQDHWRRMRIRAGDSWLNDKLMVIAAILEKKEGVTFDQIIEWTKIDRIRANEVLSEWRQFFPPDRLLFSKKRERCYRCYHKSFHEFLEEQEDVQLAREIFNDKMIDYYKR
;
A
#
# COMPACT_ATOMS: atom_id res chain seq x y z
N TYR A 1 -18.97 -6.64 -2.88
CA TYR A 1 -17.74 -6.76 -3.71
C TYR A 1 -16.48 -6.39 -2.94
N TYR A 2 -16.24 -5.12 -2.59
CA TYR A 2 -15.01 -4.72 -1.88
C TYR A 2 -14.89 -5.41 -0.51
N GLN A 3 -15.97 -5.43 0.30
CA GLN A 3 -16.00 -6.13 1.58
C GLN A 3 -15.67 -7.63 1.46
N ASP A 4 -16.24 -8.32 0.46
CA ASP A 4 -16.01 -9.74 0.25
C ASP A 4 -14.56 -10.02 -0.17
N HIS A 5 -14.01 -9.16 -1.04
CA HIS A 5 -12.61 -9.23 -1.44
C HIS A 5 -11.69 -8.99 -0.23
N TRP A 6 -11.97 -7.94 0.55
CA TRP A 6 -11.24 -7.60 1.78
C TRP A 6 -11.21 -8.75 2.77
N ARG A 7 -12.38 -9.32 3.08
CA ARG A 7 -12.51 -10.46 4.00
C ARG A 7 -11.71 -11.67 3.53
N ARG A 8 -11.82 -12.04 2.24
CA ARG A 8 -11.01 -13.14 1.68
C ARG A 8 -9.53 -12.85 1.81
N MET A 9 -9.14 -11.59 1.61
CA MET A 9 -7.74 -11.22 1.66
C MET A 9 -7.15 -11.31 3.06
N ARG A 10 -7.89 -10.81 4.04
CA ARG A 10 -7.54 -10.91 5.45
C ARG A 10 -7.40 -12.36 5.90
N ILE A 11 -8.37 -13.22 5.56
CA ILE A 11 -8.33 -14.66 5.90
C ILE A 11 -7.10 -15.34 5.29
N ARG A 12 -6.81 -15.09 4.01
CA ARG A 12 -5.65 -15.69 3.33
C ARG A 12 -4.31 -15.23 3.92
N ALA A 13 -4.24 -13.97 4.39
CA ALA A 13 -3.02 -13.39 4.89
C ALA A 13 -2.64 -13.90 6.28
N GLY A 14 -3.61 -14.24 7.13
CA GLY A 14 -3.36 -14.61 8.52
C GLY A 14 -2.49 -13.58 9.23
N ASP A 15 -1.41 -14.03 9.86
CA ASP A 15 -0.49 -13.18 10.65
C ASP A 15 0.26 -12.13 9.81
N SER A 16 0.38 -12.34 8.50
CA SER A 16 1.03 -11.38 7.59
C SER A 16 0.15 -10.18 7.22
N TRP A 17 -1.11 -10.16 7.67
CA TRP A 17 -2.07 -9.12 7.33
C TRP A 17 -1.58 -7.73 7.71
N LEU A 18 -1.22 -7.54 8.99
CA LEU A 18 -0.81 -6.25 9.51
C LEU A 18 0.62 -5.90 9.07
N ASN A 19 1.54 -6.85 9.17
CA ASN A 19 2.98 -6.59 8.98
C ASN A 19 3.38 -6.36 7.52
N ASP A 20 2.69 -7.02 6.57
CA ASP A 20 3.02 -6.93 5.16
C ASP A 20 1.94 -6.17 4.37
N LYS A 21 0.73 -6.74 4.34
CA LYS A 21 -0.29 -6.31 3.37
C LYS A 21 -0.79 -4.91 3.69
N LEU A 22 -1.15 -4.65 4.94
CA LEU A 22 -1.66 -3.34 5.35
C LEU A 22 -0.57 -2.28 5.33
N MET A 23 0.69 -2.62 5.61
CA MET A 23 1.81 -1.67 5.49
C MET A 23 2.02 -1.22 4.03
N VAL A 24 1.95 -2.14 3.06
CA VAL A 24 2.02 -1.79 1.63
C VAL A 24 0.83 -0.92 1.22
N ILE A 25 -0.38 -1.24 1.69
CA ILE A 25 -1.59 -0.45 1.39
C ILE A 25 -1.46 0.95 1.99
N ALA A 26 -1.05 1.07 3.25
CA ALA A 26 -0.81 2.35 3.92
C ALA A 26 0.21 3.20 3.15
N ALA A 27 1.32 2.61 2.70
CA ALA A 27 2.31 3.28 1.89
C ALA A 27 1.73 3.81 0.56
N ILE A 28 0.85 3.07 -0.11
CA ILE A 28 0.20 3.52 -1.36
C ILE A 28 -0.77 4.67 -1.10
N LEU A 29 -1.46 4.66 0.03
CA LEU A 29 -2.43 5.70 0.41
C LEU A 29 -1.76 6.99 0.90
N GLU A 30 -0.47 6.96 1.20
CA GLU A 30 0.30 8.13 1.67
C GLU A 30 0.29 9.29 0.66
N LYS A 31 0.42 8.99 -0.64
CA LYS A 31 0.46 10.02 -1.70
C LYS A 31 -0.61 9.78 -2.75
N LYS A 32 -1.49 10.76 -2.91
CA LYS A 32 -2.51 10.77 -3.98
C LYS A 32 -1.90 10.66 -5.39
N GLU A 33 -0.70 11.24 -5.58
CA GLU A 33 0.05 11.21 -6.84
C GLU A 33 0.60 9.82 -7.17
N GLY A 34 0.64 8.93 -6.19
CA GLY A 34 1.20 7.59 -6.28
C GLY A 34 2.61 7.50 -5.69
N VAL A 35 3.04 6.27 -5.48
CA VAL A 35 4.31 5.92 -4.84
C VAL A 35 5.05 4.91 -5.70
N THR A 36 6.38 5.04 -5.77
CA THR A 36 7.20 4.12 -6.55
C THR A 36 7.37 2.81 -5.80
N PHE A 37 7.67 1.73 -6.53
CA PHE A 37 7.97 0.44 -5.89
C PHE A 37 9.12 0.57 -4.88
N ASP A 38 10.17 1.32 -5.21
CA ASP A 38 11.32 1.49 -4.32
C ASP A 38 10.96 2.30 -3.06
N GLN A 39 10.09 3.31 -3.16
CA GLN A 39 9.54 4.01 -2.00
C GLN A 39 8.76 3.09 -1.07
N ILE A 40 7.91 2.20 -1.62
CA ILE A 40 7.17 1.21 -0.81
C ILE A 40 8.15 0.35 0.00
N ILE A 41 9.19 -0.18 -0.64
CA ILE A 41 10.22 -1.00 0.03
C ILE A 41 10.95 -0.19 1.09
N GLU A 42 11.36 1.02 0.75
CA GLU A 42 12.11 1.90 1.64
C GLU A 42 11.32 2.27 2.88
N TRP A 43 10.04 2.62 2.75
CA TRP A 43 9.22 3.07 3.87
C TRP A 43 8.73 1.91 4.73
N THR A 44 8.31 0.82 4.10
CA THR A 44 7.75 -0.33 4.84
C THR A 44 8.82 -1.26 5.39
N LYS A 45 10.04 -1.24 4.82
CA LYS A 45 11.12 -2.21 5.08
C LYS A 45 10.76 -3.68 4.78
N ILE A 46 9.67 -3.90 4.04
CA ILE A 46 9.26 -5.23 3.56
C ILE A 46 10.20 -5.64 2.43
N ASP A 47 10.52 -6.93 2.33
CA ASP A 47 11.37 -7.42 1.26
C ASP A 47 10.71 -7.27 -0.13
N ARG A 48 11.56 -7.17 -1.17
CA ARG A 48 11.09 -6.92 -2.54
C ARG A 48 10.17 -8.01 -3.07
N ILE A 49 10.40 -9.26 -2.72
CA ILE A 49 9.60 -10.39 -3.22
C ILE A 49 8.20 -10.26 -2.62
N ARG A 50 8.12 -10.10 -1.30
CA ARG A 50 6.88 -10.00 -0.56
C ARG A 50 6.05 -8.79 -0.95
N ALA A 51 6.66 -7.61 -1.05
CA ALA A 51 5.95 -6.43 -1.52
C ALA A 51 5.41 -6.62 -2.96
N ASN A 52 6.17 -7.29 -3.83
CA ASN A 52 5.71 -7.57 -5.19
C ASN A 52 4.56 -8.59 -5.21
N GLU A 53 4.54 -9.58 -4.32
CA GLU A 53 3.40 -10.49 -4.13
C GLU A 53 2.15 -9.71 -3.72
N VAL A 54 2.25 -8.85 -2.71
CA VAL A 54 1.12 -8.01 -2.26
C VAL A 54 0.60 -7.18 -3.43
N LEU A 55 1.47 -6.46 -4.13
CA LEU A 55 1.08 -5.61 -5.26
C LEU A 55 0.47 -6.41 -6.41
N SER A 56 0.90 -7.66 -6.61
CA SER A 56 0.34 -8.55 -7.63
C SER A 56 -1.05 -9.04 -7.25
N GLU A 57 -1.27 -9.38 -5.98
CA GLU A 57 -2.59 -9.79 -5.48
C GLU A 57 -3.61 -8.65 -5.52
N TRP A 58 -3.18 -7.41 -5.22
CA TRP A 58 -4.01 -6.22 -5.23
C TRP A 58 -4.01 -5.47 -6.57
N ARG A 59 -3.45 -6.06 -7.64
CA ARG A 59 -3.26 -5.41 -8.94
C ARG A 59 -4.52 -4.81 -9.54
N GLN A 60 -5.68 -5.42 -9.28
CA GLN A 60 -6.97 -4.91 -9.78
C GLN A 60 -7.38 -3.58 -9.14
N PHE A 61 -6.82 -3.22 -7.98
CA PHE A 61 -7.09 -1.97 -7.27
C PHE A 61 -5.91 -1.00 -7.33
N PHE A 62 -4.69 -1.53 -7.32
CA PHE A 62 -3.44 -0.78 -7.45
C PHE A 62 -2.67 -1.25 -8.69
N PRO A 63 -3.18 -1.00 -9.90
CA PRO A 63 -2.50 -1.39 -11.12
C PRO A 63 -1.15 -0.66 -11.20
N PRO A 64 -0.08 -1.35 -11.62
CA PRO A 64 1.19 -0.69 -11.85
C PRO A 64 1.04 0.30 -13.01
N ASP A 65 1.37 1.55 -12.74
CA ASP A 65 1.51 2.59 -13.76
C ASP A 65 3.02 2.79 -14.06
N ARG A 66 3.35 3.20 -15.28
CA ARG A 66 4.72 3.57 -15.64
C ARG A 66 4.78 5.08 -15.81
N LEU A 67 4.85 5.77 -14.68
CA LEU A 67 4.93 7.24 -14.66
C LEU A 67 6.39 7.69 -14.73
N LEU A 68 6.58 8.88 -15.29
CA LEU A 68 7.87 9.54 -15.26
C LEU A 68 8.06 10.14 -13.86
N PHE A 69 8.82 9.43 -13.02
CA PHE A 69 9.20 9.91 -11.69
C PHE A 69 10.65 10.36 -11.75
N SER A 70 10.93 11.62 -11.44
CA SER A 70 12.31 12.16 -11.41
C SER A 70 13.15 11.87 -12.67
N LYS A 71 12.55 12.00 -13.86
CA LYS A 71 13.16 11.73 -15.19
C LYS A 71 13.46 10.25 -15.52
N LYS A 72 13.05 9.30 -14.68
CA LYS A 72 13.04 7.86 -14.99
C LYS A 72 11.61 7.34 -15.08
N ARG A 73 11.38 6.34 -15.95
CA ARG A 73 10.12 5.60 -15.95
C ARG A 73 10.18 4.59 -14.82
N GLU A 74 9.42 4.82 -13.78
CA GLU A 74 9.36 3.93 -12.62
C GLU A 74 7.97 3.31 -12.49
N ARG A 75 7.92 2.14 -11.87
CA ARG A 75 6.68 1.45 -11.56
C ARG A 75 6.05 2.13 -10.36
N CYS A 76 4.93 2.81 -10.57
CA CYS A 76 4.19 3.56 -9.56
C CYS A 76 2.86 2.90 -9.26
N TYR A 77 2.38 3.11 -8.03
CA TYR A 77 1.14 2.56 -7.52
C TYR A 77 0.32 3.66 -6.86
N ARG A 78 -0.98 3.70 -7.16
CA ARG A 78 -1.95 4.64 -6.58
C ARG A 78 -3.33 4.02 -6.49
N CYS A 79 -4.10 4.47 -5.51
CA CYS A 79 -5.54 4.19 -5.45
C CYS A 79 -6.29 5.19 -6.33
N TYR A 80 -6.68 4.78 -7.54
CA TYR A 80 -7.33 5.68 -8.51
C TYR A 80 -8.86 5.69 -8.40
N HIS A 81 -9.45 4.64 -7.82
CA HIS A 81 -10.90 4.56 -7.61
C HIS A 81 -11.30 5.26 -6.31
N LYS A 82 -12.03 6.37 -6.41
CA LYS A 82 -12.53 7.11 -5.24
C LYS A 82 -13.33 6.22 -4.29
N SER A 83 -14.25 5.41 -4.81
CA SER A 83 -15.09 4.52 -4.00
C SER A 83 -14.29 3.43 -3.29
N PHE A 84 -13.18 2.98 -3.87
CA PHE A 84 -12.31 2.02 -3.20
C PHE A 84 -11.45 2.71 -2.13
N HIS A 85 -11.02 3.95 -2.36
CA HIS A 85 -10.35 4.74 -1.34
C HIS A 85 -11.26 4.97 -0.12
N GLU A 86 -12.49 5.42 -0.33
CA GLU A 86 -13.50 5.61 0.72
C GLU A 86 -13.74 4.30 1.49
N PHE A 87 -13.86 3.18 0.77
CA PHE A 87 -13.98 1.86 1.38
C PHE A 87 -12.79 1.51 2.29
N LEU A 88 -11.55 1.80 1.86
CA LEU A 88 -10.34 1.56 2.66
C LEU A 88 -10.29 2.45 3.90
N GLU A 89 -10.76 3.69 3.82
CA GLU A 89 -10.83 4.61 4.95
C GLU A 89 -11.81 4.16 6.03
N GLU A 90 -12.82 3.38 5.67
CA GLU A 90 -13.79 2.80 6.62
C GLU A 90 -13.27 1.55 7.35
N GLN A 91 -12.12 0.99 6.93
CA GLN A 91 -11.57 -0.21 7.57
C GLN A 91 -10.67 0.14 8.76
N GLU A 92 -11.05 -0.31 9.96
CA GLU A 92 -10.31 -0.07 11.21
C GLU A 92 -8.85 -0.54 11.14
N ASP A 93 -8.60 -1.67 10.49
CA ASP A 93 -7.26 -2.22 10.33
C ASP A 93 -6.38 -1.40 9.36
N VAL A 94 -6.97 -0.75 8.36
CA VAL A 94 -6.27 0.23 7.52
C VAL A 94 -5.93 1.48 8.31
N GLN A 95 -6.86 1.98 9.13
CA GLN A 95 -6.61 3.16 9.96
C GLN A 95 -5.43 2.91 10.91
N LEU A 96 -5.45 1.78 11.64
CA LEU A 96 -4.35 1.38 12.51
C LEU A 96 -3.02 1.27 11.77
N ALA A 97 -3.02 0.65 10.58
CA ALA A 97 -1.79 0.52 9.79
C ALA A 97 -1.27 1.88 9.31
N ARG A 98 -2.14 2.83 8.98
CA ARG A 98 -1.76 4.20 8.59
C ARG A 98 -1.17 4.96 9.78
N GLU A 99 -1.71 4.82 10.98
CA GLU A 99 -1.12 5.41 12.18
C GLU A 99 0.30 4.90 12.41
N ILE A 100 0.49 3.57 12.43
CA ILE A 100 1.80 2.93 12.58
C ILE A 100 2.77 3.35 11.46
N PHE A 101 2.28 3.46 10.23
CA PHE A 101 3.07 3.92 9.09
C PHE A 101 3.48 5.38 9.24
N ASN A 102 2.57 6.26 9.64
CA ASN A 102 2.84 7.69 9.82
C ASN A 102 3.90 7.92 10.90
N ASP A 103 3.84 7.19 12.00
CA ASP A 103 4.86 7.26 13.06
C ASP A 103 6.25 6.90 12.51
N LYS A 104 6.36 5.85 11.69
CA LYS A 104 7.61 5.48 11.00
C LYS A 104 8.07 6.55 10.03
N MET A 105 7.15 7.22 9.33
CA MET A 105 7.48 8.27 8.36
C MET A 105 7.94 9.56 9.05
N ILE A 106 7.39 9.91 10.20
CA ILE A 106 7.86 11.05 11.02
C ILE A 106 9.35 10.88 11.35
N ASP A 107 9.76 9.67 11.75
CA ASP A 107 11.16 9.37 12.04
C ASP A 107 12.04 9.37 10.80
N TYR A 108 11.49 8.97 9.65
CA TYR A 108 12.19 9.00 8.36
C TYR A 108 12.52 10.45 7.92
N TYR A 109 11.55 11.37 8.01
CA TYR A 109 11.75 12.77 7.56
C TYR A 109 12.54 13.64 8.54
N LYS A 110 12.80 13.18 9.77
CA LYS A 110 13.66 13.87 10.75
C LYS A 110 15.15 13.59 10.58
N ARG A 111 15.52 12.61 9.75
CA ARG A 111 16.91 12.24 9.45
C ARG A 111 17.41 12.96 8.20
#